data_AF-A0A2E2EGA3-F1
#
_entry.id   AF-A0A2E2EGA3-F1
#
_cell.length_a   1.000
_cell.length_b   1.000
_cell.length_c   1.000
_cell.angle_alpha   90.00
_cell.angle_beta   90.00
_cell.angle_gamma   90.00
#
_symmetry.space_group_name_H-M   'P 1'
#
loop_
_entity.id
_entity.type
_entity.pdbx_description
1 polymer ?
#
loop_
_entity_poly.entity_id
_entity_poly.type
_entity_poly.pdbx_seq_one_letter_code
_entity_poly.pdbx_strand_id
1 'polypeptide(L)'
;MNDTTKKNHSNKKNSNSQKRNGPHKKFRRNNNNNNKRRSSGNKNRRPKALTPSRILQKYDNLLEQYLVARRKFFDLFGRGKQKQITKAQNNYQHTLKSLRSFEEGLKDWQKDVLANKIDGYPEDRQYSREHKLEAKGDEVSFVGEFPDPHLLPGQKATDWSKDTEESEGTIEDYNKYKGLA
;
A
#
# COMPACT_ATOMS: atom_id res chain seq x y z
N MET A 1 -60.01 -15.88 16.18
CA MET A 1 -58.98 -15.41 15.24
C MET A 1 -58.07 -14.43 15.97
N ASN A 2 -56.80 -14.83 16.03
CA ASN A 2 -55.59 -14.03 16.21
C ASN A 2 -55.32 -13.42 17.59
N ASP A 3 -54.81 -14.33 18.43
CA ASP A 3 -53.99 -14.08 19.62
C ASP A 3 -52.83 -13.13 19.37
N THR A 4 -52.68 -12.21 20.32
CA THR A 4 -51.58 -11.27 20.49
C THR A 4 -50.24 -11.96 20.72
N THR A 5 -49.26 -11.63 19.88
CA THR A 5 -47.88 -12.09 19.91
C THR A 5 -47.10 -11.49 21.09
N LYS A 6 -46.99 -12.24 22.20
CA LYS A 6 -46.05 -11.92 23.30
C LYS A 6 -44.61 -12.22 22.86
N LYS A 7 -43.82 -11.16 22.69
CA LYS A 7 -42.36 -11.21 22.48
C LYS A 7 -41.66 -11.79 23.72
N ASN A 8 -41.21 -13.04 23.62
CA ASN A 8 -40.30 -13.65 24.59
C ASN A 8 -38.87 -13.13 24.38
N HIS A 9 -38.35 -12.35 25.32
CA HIS A 9 -36.93 -12.01 25.40
C HIS A 9 -36.17 -13.10 26.16
N SER A 10 -35.60 -14.05 25.41
CA SER A 10 -34.71 -15.07 25.97
C SER A 10 -33.30 -14.51 26.17
N ASN A 11 -33.01 -14.06 27.39
CA ASN A 11 -31.65 -13.77 27.84
C ASN A 11 -30.88 -15.11 28.00
N LYS A 12 -30.27 -15.58 26.91
CA LYS A 12 -29.45 -16.79 26.91
C LYS A 12 -28.03 -16.45 27.40
N LYS A 13 -27.83 -16.53 28.72
CA LYS A 13 -26.49 -16.62 29.34
C LYS A 13 -25.90 -18.00 29.04
N ASN A 14 -24.99 -18.06 28.07
CA ASN A 14 -24.01 -19.13 27.88
C ASN A 14 -22.64 -18.57 28.31
N SER A 15 -21.67 -19.30 28.85
CA SER A 15 -21.54 -20.56 29.60
C SER A 15 -20.05 -20.61 30.01
N ASN A 16 -19.74 -21.44 31.01
CA ASN A 16 -18.39 -21.93 31.38
C ASN A 16 -17.34 -20.96 31.98
N SER A 17 -17.18 -21.05 33.30
CA SER A 17 -15.93 -21.60 33.84
C SER A 17 -16.17 -22.26 35.21
N GLN A 18 -16.23 -23.59 35.22
CA GLN A 18 -16.02 -24.37 36.44
C GLN A 18 -14.53 -24.23 36.82
N LYS A 19 -14.25 -23.61 37.97
CA LYS A 19 -12.96 -23.70 38.64
C LYS A 19 -13.17 -24.39 39.99
N ARG A 20 -12.65 -25.61 40.12
CA ARG A 20 -12.32 -26.24 41.40
C ARG A 20 -10.96 -26.92 41.28
N ASN A 21 -9.99 -26.42 42.05
CA ASN A 21 -9.10 -27.16 42.95
C ASN A 21 -7.76 -26.42 43.20
N GLY A 22 -7.40 -26.25 44.48
CA GLY A 22 -6.01 -26.06 44.93
C GLY A 22 -5.67 -24.72 45.61
N PRO A 23 -5.25 -24.72 46.90
CA PRO A 23 -4.79 -23.53 47.59
C PRO A 23 -3.29 -23.33 47.33
N HIS A 24 -2.94 -22.39 46.45
CA HIS A 24 -1.59 -21.84 46.44
C HIS A 24 -1.63 -20.32 46.44
N LYS A 25 -1.35 -19.75 47.62
CA LYS A 25 -0.95 -18.36 47.81
C LYS A 25 0.21 -18.05 46.87
N LYS A 26 0.02 -17.11 45.94
CA LYS A 26 1.02 -16.09 45.60
C LYS A 26 0.26 -14.79 45.33
N PHE A 27 0.48 -13.82 46.21
CA PHE A 27 -0.02 -12.46 46.13
C PHE A 27 0.24 -11.88 44.74
N ARG A 28 -0.79 -11.87 43.88
CA ARG A 28 -0.79 -10.98 42.72
C ARG A 28 -1.14 -9.61 43.26
N ARG A 29 -0.14 -8.73 43.30
CA ARG A 29 -0.30 -7.29 43.53
C ARG A 29 -1.48 -6.81 42.69
N ASN A 30 -2.59 -6.54 43.37
CA ASN A 30 -3.70 -5.77 42.83
C ASN A 30 -3.10 -4.39 42.50
N ASN A 31 -2.72 -4.17 41.24
CA ASN A 31 -2.39 -2.85 40.77
C ASN A 31 -3.72 -2.11 40.60
N ASN A 32 -4.28 -1.72 41.73
CA ASN A 32 -5.47 -0.92 41.88
C ASN A 32 -5.11 0.50 41.45
N ASN A 33 -4.94 0.71 40.14
CA ASN A 33 -4.83 2.05 39.54
C ASN A 33 -6.22 2.69 39.52
N ASN A 34 -6.72 2.99 40.72
CA ASN A 34 -7.82 3.92 40.90
C ASN A 34 -7.31 5.35 40.64
N ASN A 35 -8.12 6.09 39.89
CA ASN A 35 -8.14 7.54 39.83
C ASN A 35 -6.93 8.24 39.19
N LYS A 36 -6.91 8.24 37.86
CA LYS A 36 -7.11 9.52 37.16
C LYS A 36 -8.29 9.38 36.22
N ARG A 37 -9.47 9.74 36.72
CA ARG A 37 -10.51 10.38 35.91
C ARG A 37 -9.82 11.51 35.15
N ARG A 38 -9.29 11.20 33.96
CA ARG A 38 -9.06 12.21 32.94
C ARG A 38 -10.46 12.63 32.51
N SER A 39 -11.06 13.49 33.32
CA SER A 39 -12.00 14.50 32.84
C SER A 39 -11.20 15.42 31.90
N SER A 40 -10.79 14.87 30.77
CA SER A 40 -10.43 15.64 29.60
C SER A 40 -11.77 16.07 29.07
N GLY A 41 -12.21 17.24 29.53
CA GLY A 41 -13.53 17.79 29.29
C GLY A 41 -14.03 17.43 27.91
N ASN A 42 -15.25 16.89 27.92
CA ASN A 42 -16.12 16.74 26.77
C ASN A 42 -16.44 18.15 26.24
N LYS A 43 -15.42 18.88 25.77
CA LYS A 43 -15.59 20.08 24.96
C LYS A 43 -16.13 19.54 23.68
N ASN A 44 -17.45 19.61 23.52
CA ASN A 44 -18.18 19.45 22.27
C ASN A 44 -17.26 19.73 21.08
N ARG A 45 -16.58 18.68 20.58
CA ARG A 45 -15.77 18.74 19.37
C ARG A 45 -16.76 18.67 18.23
N ARG A 46 -17.59 19.71 18.12
CA ARG A 46 -18.31 19.97 16.90
C ARG A 46 -17.24 20.02 15.81
N PRO A 47 -17.40 19.29 14.71
CA PRO A 47 -16.44 19.33 13.62
C PRO A 47 -16.33 20.79 13.21
N LYS A 48 -15.17 21.39 13.47
CA LYS A 48 -14.96 22.79 13.10
C LYS A 48 -15.02 22.84 11.57
N ALA A 49 -15.72 23.83 11.03
CA ALA A 49 -15.75 24.04 9.59
C ALA A 49 -14.32 24.02 9.02
N LEU A 50 -14.16 23.33 7.90
CA LEU A 50 -12.91 23.25 7.15
C LEU A 50 -12.65 24.62 6.52
N THR A 51 -11.82 25.42 7.18
CA THR A 51 -11.26 26.65 6.59
C THR A 51 -10.20 26.30 5.55
N PRO A 52 -9.90 27.19 4.58
CA PRO A 52 -8.86 26.95 3.58
C PRO A 52 -7.53 26.44 4.17
N SER A 53 -7.00 27.14 5.18
CA SER A 53 -5.77 26.73 5.87
C SER A 53 -5.86 25.34 6.52
N ARG A 54 -7.02 24.95 7.07
CA ARG A 54 -7.20 23.62 7.66
C ARG A 54 -7.29 22.51 6.63
N ILE A 55 -7.82 22.80 5.44
CA ILE A 55 -7.84 21.84 4.32
C ILE A 55 -6.40 21.52 3.94
N LEU A 56 -5.57 22.56 3.76
CA LEU A 56 -4.15 22.41 3.41
C LEU A 56 -3.38 21.66 4.50
N GLN A 57 -3.53 22.05 5.76
CA GLN A 57 -2.86 21.37 6.87
C GLN A 57 -3.28 19.90 6.99
N LYS A 58 -4.57 19.60 6.78
CA LYS A 58 -5.05 18.22 6.82
C LYS A 58 -4.52 17.41 5.66
N TYR A 59 -4.45 17.99 4.47
CA TYR A 59 -3.83 17.38 3.29
C TYR A 59 -2.36 17.05 3.55
N ASP A 60 -1.57 18.01 4.04
CA ASP A 60 -0.15 17.82 4.33
C ASP A 60 0.09 16.69 5.32
N ASN A 61 -0.69 16.66 6.41
CA ASN A 61 -0.58 15.58 7.39
C ASN A 61 -0.89 14.20 6.79
N LEU A 62 -1.91 14.10 5.92
CA LEU A 62 -2.27 12.83 5.26
C LEU A 62 -1.22 12.41 4.23
N LEU A 63 -0.69 13.38 3.47
CA LEU A 63 0.37 13.16 2.49
C LEU A 63 1.65 12.69 3.19
N GLU A 64 2.05 13.33 4.28
CA GLU A 64 3.24 12.97 5.05
C GLU A 64 3.12 11.55 5.63
N GLN A 65 1.94 11.20 6.18
CA GLN A 65 1.65 9.83 6.63
C GLN A 65 1.77 8.80 5.50
N TYR A 66 1.23 9.12 4.33
CA TYR A 66 1.32 8.28 3.14
C TYR A 66 2.78 8.10 2.69
N LEU A 67 3.57 9.18 2.62
CA LEU A 67 4.97 9.13 2.22
C LEU A 67 5.81 8.27 3.18
N VAL A 68 5.62 8.44 4.49
CA VAL A 68 6.30 7.62 5.50
C VAL A 68 5.89 6.14 5.39
N ALA A 69 4.60 5.85 5.20
CA ALA A 69 4.12 4.49 5.04
C ALA A 69 4.63 3.84 3.75
N ARG A 70 4.64 4.59 2.64
CA ARG A 70 5.17 4.17 1.34
C ARG A 70 6.65 3.81 1.45
N ARG A 71 7.46 4.72 2.00
CA ARG A 71 8.89 4.49 2.22
C ARG A 71 9.11 3.20 3.03
N LYS A 72 8.43 3.08 4.17
CA LYS A 72 8.57 1.92 5.06
C LYS A 72 8.21 0.59 4.40
N PHE A 73 7.18 0.59 3.54
CA PHE A 73 6.80 -0.62 2.81
C PHE A 73 7.90 -1.05 1.83
N PHE A 74 8.40 -0.13 1.01
CA PHE A 74 9.44 -0.44 0.03
C PHE A 74 10.80 -0.76 0.66
N ASP A 75 11.15 -0.11 1.78
CA ASP A 75 12.36 -0.44 2.55
C ASP A 75 12.34 -1.91 3.06
N LEU A 76 11.15 -2.46 3.32
CA LEU A 76 10.97 -3.83 3.82
C LEU A 76 10.73 -4.86 2.71
N PHE A 77 10.30 -4.44 1.50
CA PHE A 77 9.75 -5.31 0.45
C PHE A 77 10.72 -6.41 -0.04
N GLY A 78 12.03 -6.26 0.16
CA GLY A 78 13.04 -7.29 -0.17
C GLY A 78 13.88 -7.80 1.01
N ARG A 79 13.65 -7.29 2.23
CA ARG A 79 14.53 -7.54 3.40
C ARG A 79 13.77 -8.03 4.64
N GLY A 80 12.47 -7.73 4.73
CA GLY A 80 11.67 -7.94 5.93
C GLY A 80 11.10 -9.35 6.05
N LYS A 81 10.69 -9.73 7.27
CA LYS A 81 9.87 -10.92 7.49
C LYS A 81 8.47 -10.70 6.90
N GLN A 82 7.86 -11.74 6.31
CA GLN A 82 6.55 -11.63 5.64
C GLN A 82 5.48 -10.90 6.47
N LYS A 83 5.36 -11.21 7.77
CA LYS A 83 4.40 -10.54 8.67
C LYS A 83 4.61 -9.02 8.75
N GLN A 84 5.86 -8.56 8.72
CA GLN A 84 6.19 -7.14 8.76
C GLN A 84 5.88 -6.46 7.42
N ILE A 85 6.16 -7.14 6.31
CA ILE A 85 5.81 -6.68 4.97
C ILE A 85 4.29 -6.51 4.85
N THR A 86 3.50 -7.52 5.21
CA THR A 86 2.02 -7.43 5.17
C THR A 86 1.49 -6.30 6.05
N LYS A 87 2.07 -6.10 7.25
CA LYS A 87 1.66 -4.99 8.13
C LYS A 87 1.99 -3.62 7.52
N ALA A 88 3.17 -3.47 6.92
CA ALA A 88 3.58 -2.25 6.25
C ALA A 88 2.71 -1.98 5.01
N GLN A 89 2.40 -3.01 4.23
CA GLN A 89 1.49 -2.94 3.07
C GLN A 89 0.09 -2.47 3.48
N ASN A 90 -0.49 -3.08 4.51
CA ASN A 90 -1.82 -2.69 4.99
C ASN A 90 -1.85 -1.23 5.45
N ASN A 91 -0.79 -0.75 6.09
CA ASN A 91 -0.66 0.66 6.48
C ASN A 91 -0.53 1.59 5.27
N TYR A 92 0.31 1.22 4.30
CA TYR A 92 0.46 1.95 3.04
C TYR A 92 -0.88 2.08 2.29
N GLN A 93 -1.61 0.98 2.14
CA GLN A 93 -2.93 0.98 1.49
C GLN A 93 -3.96 1.80 2.28
N HIS A 94 -3.93 1.70 3.62
CA HIS A 94 -4.84 2.48 4.47
C HIS A 94 -4.61 3.99 4.33
N THR A 95 -3.35 4.44 4.43
CA THR A 95 -2.99 5.86 4.32
C THR A 95 -3.28 6.41 2.93
N LEU A 96 -3.01 5.65 1.87
CA LEU A 96 -3.38 6.00 0.49
C LEU A 96 -4.90 6.17 0.35
N LYS A 97 -5.69 5.23 0.88
CA LYS A 97 -7.15 5.31 0.85
C LYS A 97 -7.65 6.52 1.64
N SER A 98 -7.07 6.81 2.81
CA SER A 98 -7.42 7.99 3.60
C SER A 98 -7.15 9.29 2.87
N LEU A 99 -6.01 9.40 2.17
CA LEU A 99 -5.68 10.58 1.35
C LEU A 99 -6.71 10.76 0.21
N ARG A 100 -6.96 9.72 -0.59
CA ARG A 100 -7.92 9.79 -1.70
C ARG A 100 -9.35 10.07 -1.24
N SER A 101 -9.79 9.41 -0.17
CA SER A 101 -11.12 9.66 0.40
C SER A 101 -11.26 11.09 0.93
N PHE A 102 -10.16 11.72 1.35
CA PHE A 102 -10.17 13.12 1.73
C PHE A 102 -10.31 14.02 0.51
N GLU A 103 -9.53 13.78 -0.56
CA GLU A 103 -9.60 14.53 -1.83
C GLU A 103 -10.98 14.42 -2.49
N GLU A 104 -11.54 13.22 -2.58
CA GLU A 104 -12.87 12.95 -3.14
C GLU A 104 -14.00 13.59 -2.31
N GLY A 105 -13.83 13.65 -0.99
CA GLY A 105 -14.81 14.20 -0.05
C GLY A 105 -14.81 15.74 0.06
N LEU A 106 -13.93 16.44 -0.67
CA LEU A 106 -13.90 17.90 -0.71
C LEU A 106 -15.03 18.47 -1.58
N LYS A 107 -15.57 19.62 -1.17
CA LYS A 107 -16.48 20.43 -2.02
C LYS A 107 -15.67 21.12 -3.13
N ASP A 108 -16.34 21.54 -4.19
CA ASP A 108 -15.67 22.14 -5.37
C ASP A 108 -14.76 23.32 -5.00
N TRP A 109 -15.25 24.29 -4.23
CA TRP A 109 -14.43 25.41 -3.76
C TRP A 109 -13.21 24.98 -2.92
N GLN A 110 -13.28 23.84 -2.23
CA GLN A 110 -12.18 23.31 -1.43
C GLN A 110 -11.13 22.61 -2.30
N LYS A 111 -11.57 22.01 -3.40
CA LYS A 111 -10.69 21.43 -4.42
C LYS A 111 -9.89 22.53 -5.11
N ASP A 112 -10.51 23.67 -5.42
CA ASP A 112 -9.80 24.81 -6.01
C ASP A 112 -8.68 25.33 -5.09
N VAL A 113 -8.95 25.43 -3.79
CA VAL A 113 -7.93 25.79 -2.78
C VAL A 113 -6.77 24.80 -2.77
N LEU A 114 -7.07 23.51 -2.92
CA LEU A 114 -6.06 22.45 -2.97
C LEU A 114 -5.26 22.50 -4.28
N ALA A 115 -5.94 22.63 -5.41
CA ALA A 115 -5.36 22.70 -6.75
C ALA A 115 -4.41 23.90 -6.87
N ASN A 116 -4.81 25.08 -6.38
CA ASN A 116 -3.94 26.26 -6.33
C ASN A 116 -2.67 26.06 -5.51
N LYS A 117 -2.63 25.09 -4.58
CA LYS A 117 -1.41 24.75 -3.85
C LYS A 117 -0.56 23.73 -4.60
N ILE A 118 -1.20 22.69 -5.15
CA ILE A 118 -0.50 21.59 -5.84
C ILE A 118 0.07 22.07 -7.16
N ASP A 119 -0.75 22.74 -7.97
CA ASP A 119 -0.44 23.27 -9.29
C ASP A 119 -0.22 24.79 -9.26
N GLY A 120 0.15 25.33 -8.09
CA GLY A 120 0.26 26.78 -7.87
C GLY A 120 1.35 27.46 -8.71
N TYR A 121 2.30 26.68 -9.24
CA TYR A 121 3.33 27.19 -10.14
C TYR A 121 3.00 26.78 -11.57
N PRO A 122 3.06 27.72 -12.54
CA PRO A 122 2.91 27.37 -13.93
C PRO A 122 4.05 26.44 -14.34
N GLU A 123 3.73 25.47 -15.20
CA GLU A 123 4.76 24.63 -15.82
C GLU A 123 5.80 25.51 -16.52
N ASP A 124 7.09 25.21 -16.29
CA ASP A 124 8.17 25.88 -17.01
C ASP A 124 8.15 25.45 -18.48
N ARG A 125 7.56 26.31 -19.29
CA ARG A 125 7.47 26.16 -20.74
C ARG A 125 8.27 27.23 -21.47
N GLN A 126 9.22 27.89 -20.79
CA GLN A 126 9.97 28.99 -21.40
C GLN A 126 10.73 28.50 -22.64
N TYR A 127 11.48 27.41 -22.50
CA TYR A 127 12.24 26.83 -23.61
C TYR A 127 11.35 26.43 -24.79
N SER A 128 10.26 25.70 -24.55
CA SER A 128 9.34 25.26 -25.61
C SER A 128 8.67 26.43 -26.32
N ARG A 129 8.32 27.50 -25.59
CA ARG A 129 7.76 28.73 -26.18
C ARG A 129 8.76 29.46 -27.05
N GLU A 130 10.00 29.59 -26.59
CA GLU A 130 11.09 30.24 -27.34
C GLU A 130 11.43 29.46 -28.62
N HIS A 131 11.43 28.13 -28.54
CA HIS A 131 11.81 27.24 -29.64
C HIS A 131 10.62 26.78 -30.49
N LYS A 132 9.40 27.27 -30.21
CA LYS A 132 8.15 26.90 -30.90
C LYS A 132 7.91 25.39 -30.97
N LEU A 133 8.31 24.68 -29.92
CA LEU A 133 8.09 23.24 -29.79
C LEU A 133 6.69 23.00 -29.24
N GLU A 134 5.99 22.00 -29.80
CA GLU A 134 4.72 21.57 -29.22
C GLU A 134 4.98 20.97 -27.83
N ALA A 135 4.22 21.42 -26.83
CA ALA A 135 4.29 20.90 -25.46
C ALA A 135 3.57 19.55 -25.31
N LYS A 136 3.74 18.67 -26.30
CA LYS A 136 3.25 17.29 -26.28
C LYS A 136 4.45 16.37 -26.33
N GLY A 137 4.57 15.49 -25.35
CA GLY A 137 5.50 14.37 -25.46
C GLY A 137 4.98 13.37 -26.49
N ASP A 138 5.89 12.64 -27.13
CA ASP A 138 5.52 11.55 -28.01
C ASP A 138 4.71 10.49 -27.24
N GLU A 139 3.60 10.04 -27.81
CA GLU A 139 2.73 9.04 -27.21
C GLU A 139 3.40 7.66 -27.37
N VAL A 140 4.14 7.24 -26.36
CA VAL A 140 4.80 5.92 -26.36
C VAL A 140 3.76 4.86 -26.04
N SER A 141 3.52 3.93 -26.98
CA SER A 141 2.69 2.75 -26.69
C SER A 141 3.34 1.91 -25.60
N PHE A 142 2.55 1.44 -24.63
CA PHE A 142 2.99 0.49 -23.58
C PHE A 142 2.51 -0.94 -23.85
N VAL A 143 1.78 -1.15 -24.97
CA VAL A 143 1.22 -2.44 -25.35
C VAL A 143 1.79 -2.84 -26.71
N GLY A 144 2.53 -3.95 -26.75
CA GLY A 144 3.13 -4.49 -27.97
C GLY A 144 4.42 -5.27 -27.73
N GLU A 145 5.00 -5.79 -28.81
CA GLU A 145 6.37 -6.30 -28.82
C GLU A 145 7.32 -5.11 -28.93
N PHE A 146 8.07 -4.85 -27.86
CA PHE A 146 9.07 -3.80 -27.84
C PHE A 146 10.44 -4.38 -28.14
N PRO A 147 11.28 -3.68 -28.92
CA PRO A 147 12.66 -4.11 -29.10
C PRO A 147 13.37 -4.05 -27.75
N ASP A 148 13.86 -5.19 -27.27
CA ASP A 148 14.63 -5.26 -26.03
C ASP A 148 15.82 -4.28 -26.14
N PRO A 149 15.94 -3.27 -25.26
CA PRO A 149 17.04 -2.32 -25.29
C PRO A 149 18.39 -2.98 -24.95
N HIS A 150 18.39 -4.17 -24.35
CA HIS A 150 19.59 -4.88 -23.94
C HIS A 150 20.17 -5.80 -25.03
N LEU A 151 19.43 -6.04 -26.12
CA LEU A 151 19.91 -6.86 -27.23
C LEU A 151 20.63 -6.00 -28.27
N LEU A 152 21.85 -6.41 -28.63
CA LEU A 152 22.60 -5.82 -29.74
C LEU A 152 21.89 -6.10 -31.08
N PRO A 153 22.06 -5.24 -32.10
CA PRO A 153 21.44 -5.44 -33.42
C PRO A 153 21.75 -6.82 -34.03
N GLY A 154 22.98 -7.32 -33.85
CA GLY A 154 23.38 -8.64 -34.32
C GLY A 154 22.67 -9.79 -33.59
N GLN A 155 22.41 -9.64 -32.30
CA GLN A 155 21.73 -10.66 -31.48
C GLN A 155 20.23 -10.73 -31.78
N LYS A 156 19.62 -9.62 -32.22
CA LYS A 156 18.21 -9.56 -32.65
C LYS A 156 17.97 -10.24 -34.01
N ALA A 157 19.01 -10.29 -34.85
CA ALA A 157 18.90 -10.78 -36.22
C ALA A 157 19.02 -12.31 -36.33
N THR A 158 19.50 -12.97 -35.28
CA THR A 158 19.80 -14.40 -35.28
C THR A 158 18.82 -15.18 -34.42
N ASP A 159 18.22 -16.24 -35.00
CA ASP A 159 17.32 -17.15 -34.30
C ASP A 159 18.13 -18.23 -33.56
N TRP A 160 18.58 -17.89 -32.35
CA TRP A 160 19.39 -18.78 -31.49
C TRP A 160 18.64 -20.03 -31.03
N SER A 161 17.32 -20.12 -31.24
CA SER A 161 16.53 -21.28 -30.85
C SER A 161 16.87 -22.54 -31.67
N LYS A 162 17.53 -22.37 -32.82
CA LYS A 162 17.90 -23.45 -33.75
C LYS A 162 19.40 -23.70 -33.79
N ASP A 163 20.17 -23.03 -32.94
CA ASP A 163 21.61 -23.23 -32.86
C ASP A 163 21.90 -24.54 -32.11
N THR A 164 22.20 -25.59 -32.87
CA THR A 164 22.53 -26.94 -32.38
C THR A 164 24.02 -27.26 -32.50
N GLU A 165 24.89 -26.29 -32.85
CA GLU A 165 26.29 -26.56 -33.20
C GLU A 165 27.17 -27.05 -32.04
N GLU A 166 26.76 -26.95 -30.77
CA GLU A 166 27.57 -27.40 -29.63
C GLU A 166 27.15 -28.74 -28.98
N SER A 167 26.07 -29.41 -29.43
CA SER A 167 25.44 -30.48 -28.62
C SER A 167 25.23 -31.83 -29.33
N GLU A 168 26.00 -32.18 -30.35
CA GLU A 168 25.92 -33.50 -30.97
C GLU A 168 27.26 -34.25 -30.88
N GLY A 169 27.40 -35.04 -29.82
CA GLY A 169 28.30 -36.19 -29.78
C GLY A 169 27.48 -37.40 -29.38
N THR A 170 27.50 -38.46 -30.18
CA THR A 170 26.85 -39.72 -29.80
C THR A 170 27.64 -40.39 -28.68
N ILE A 171 27.00 -41.31 -27.95
CA ILE A 171 27.68 -42.13 -26.93
C ILE A 171 28.87 -42.92 -27.53
N GLU A 172 28.82 -43.19 -28.83
CA GLU A 172 29.86 -43.82 -29.63
C GLU A 172 31.10 -42.93 -29.75
N ASP A 173 30.93 -41.62 -29.96
CA ASP A 173 32.03 -40.65 -29.99
C ASP A 173 32.71 -40.52 -28.63
N TYR A 174 31.92 -40.56 -27.55
CA TYR A 174 32.44 -40.58 -26.18
C TYR A 174 33.28 -41.84 -25.90
N ASN A 175 32.80 -43.01 -26.31
CA ASN A 175 33.49 -44.29 -26.12
C ASN A 175 34.79 -44.35 -26.94
N LYS A 176 34.77 -43.84 -28.18
CA LYS A 176 35.94 -43.71 -29.05
C LYS A 176 36.99 -42.76 -28.46
N TYR A 177 36.57 -41.62 -27.91
CA TYR A 177 37.46 -40.68 -27.22
C TYR A 177 38.09 -41.30 -25.95
N LYS A 178 37.34 -42.14 -25.23
CA LYS A 178 37.82 -42.82 -24.02
C LYS A 178 38.58 -44.12 -24.27
N GLY A 179 38.67 -44.58 -25.51
CA GLY A 179 39.34 -45.85 -25.87
C GLY A 179 38.64 -47.08 -25.29
N LEU A 180 37.35 -46.99 -24.99
CA LEU A 180 36.51 -48.07 -24.50
C LEU A 180 35.78 -48.65 -25.72
N ALA A 181 36.33 -49.71 -26.31
CA ALA A 181 35.63 -50.51 -27.32
C ALA A 181 34.75 -51.54 -26.63
#